data_AF-A0A1B6LGK6-F1
#
_entry.id   AF-A0A1B6LGK6-F1
#
_cell.length_a   1.000
_cell.length_b   1.000
_cell.length_c   1.000
_cell.angle_alpha   90.00
_cell.angle_beta   90.00
_cell.angle_gamma   90.00
#
_symmetry.space_group_name_H-M   'P 1'
#
loop_
_entity.id
_entity.type
_entity.pdbx_description
1 polymer ?
#
loop_
_entity_poly.entity_id
_entity_poly.type
_entity_poly.pdbx_seq_one_letter_code
_entity_poly.pdbx_strand_id
1 'polypeptide(L)'
;NQKVPLLSGKAALELGLIEVIVSEIDGQTAEQMFPNVFQAIGKINHPYKIVIKDGAEPYAVAAPRRISLNLLDQVKQELNFMIDQDIIKPVTYPSDWCAPIVVVPRKNGKVRI
;
A
#
# COMPACT_ATOMS: atom_id res chain seq x y z
N ASN A 1 27.82 -18.56 28.90
CA ASN A 1 26.55 -18.17 28.24
C ASN A 1 25.59 -17.60 29.26
N GLN A 2 25.54 -16.28 29.36
CA GLN A 2 24.74 -15.56 30.36
C GLN A 2 23.27 -15.57 29.93
N LYS A 3 22.40 -16.14 30.78
CA LYS A 3 20.97 -16.37 30.47
C LYS A 3 20.07 -15.17 30.78
N VAL A 4 20.61 -14.12 31.39
CA VAL A 4 19.87 -12.94 31.86
C VAL A 4 20.72 -11.70 31.53
N PRO A 5 20.12 -10.63 30.99
CA PRO A 5 20.86 -9.40 30.72
C PRO A 5 21.48 -8.86 32.02
N LEU A 6 22.77 -8.53 31.97
CA LEU A 6 23.53 -7.92 33.07
C LEU A 6 22.90 -6.62 33.59
N LEU A 7 22.17 -5.94 32.73
CA LEU A 7 21.54 -4.67 33.02
C LEU A 7 20.09 -4.71 32.54
N SER A 8 19.16 -4.42 33.45
CA SER A 8 17.75 -4.27 33.09
C SER A 8 17.55 -2.94 32.35
N GLY A 9 16.50 -2.83 31.53
CA GLY A 9 16.16 -1.58 30.86
C GLY A 9 15.98 -0.42 31.84
N LYS A 10 15.43 -0.69 33.03
CA LYS A 10 15.30 0.29 34.12
C LYS A 10 16.67 0.79 34.61
N ALA A 11 17.60 -0.12 34.88
CA ALA A 11 18.94 0.23 35.33
C ALA A 11 19.73 0.99 34.25
N ALA A 12 19.54 0.65 32.97
CA ALA A 12 20.14 1.39 31.86
C ALA A 12 19.63 2.84 31.76
N LEU A 13 18.34 3.07 32.06
CA LEU A 13 17.74 4.39 32.12
C LEU A 13 18.26 5.21 33.31
N GLU A 14 18.29 4.62 34.50
CA GLU A 14 18.79 5.27 35.73
C GLU A 14 20.28 5.62 35.65
N LEU A 15 21.07 4.81 34.93
CA LEU A 15 22.49 5.08 34.66
C LEU A 15 22.73 6.04 33.49
N GLY A 16 21.67 6.54 32.84
CA GLY A 16 21.77 7.45 31.70
C GLY A 16 22.41 6.83 30.45
N LEU A 17 22.43 5.50 30.35
CA LEU A 17 23.00 4.78 29.20
C LEU A 17 22.04 4.77 28.00
N ILE A 18 20.75 4.94 28.27
CA ILE A 18 19.70 5.11 27.28
C ILE A 18 18.79 6.25 27.72
N GLU A 19 18.38 7.08 26.75
CA GLU A 19 17.37 8.10 26.94
C GLU A 19 16.14 7.70 26.13
N VAL A 20 15.07 7.33 26.83
CA VAL A 20 13.78 7.02 26.18
C VAL A 20 13.05 8.32 26.01
N ILE A 21 13.14 8.87 24.80
CA ILE A 21 12.58 10.18 24.44
C ILE A 21 11.04 10.13 24.42
N VAL A 22 10.45 8.96 24.15
CA VAL A 22 8.99 8.74 24.27
C VAL A 22 8.69 7.31 24.69
N SER A 23 7.95 7.12 25.79
CA SER A 23 7.54 5.79 26.29
C SER A 23 6.22 5.29 25.69
N GLU A 24 5.32 6.22 25.34
CA GLU A 24 4.05 5.97 24.65
C GLU A 24 3.78 7.17 23.73
N ILE A 25 3.68 6.91 22.42
CA ILE A 25 3.20 7.91 21.45
C ILE A 25 1.75 7.52 21.16
N ASP A 26 0.78 8.35 21.57
CA ASP A 26 -0.59 8.18 21.10
C ASP A 26 -0.68 8.48 19.59
N GLY A 27 -1.71 7.97 18.91
CA GLY A 27 -1.84 8.15 17.45
C GLY A 27 -1.84 9.63 17.03
N GLN A 28 -2.37 10.52 17.88
CA GLN A 28 -2.45 11.96 17.59
C GLN A 28 -1.07 12.63 17.65
N THR A 29 -0.25 12.26 18.63
CA THR A 29 1.11 12.79 18.80
C THR A 29 2.01 12.30 17.66
N ALA A 30 1.82 11.06 17.19
CA ALA A 30 2.52 10.55 16.02
C ALA A 30 2.17 11.31 14.73
N GLU A 31 0.88 11.60 14.52
CA GLU A 31 0.41 12.39 13.38
C GLU A 31 0.95 13.83 13.41
N GLN A 32 1.03 14.44 14.60
CA GLN A 32 1.62 15.77 14.78
C GLN A 32 3.13 15.79 14.54
N MET A 33 3.86 14.75 14.98
CA MET A 33 5.30 14.66 14.79
C MET A 33 5.69 14.35 13.34
N PHE A 34 4.88 13.56 12.63
CA PHE A 34 5.18 13.10 11.27
C PHE A 34 4.04 13.41 10.30
N PRO A 35 3.65 14.69 10.14
CA PRO A 35 2.47 15.05 9.35
C PRO A 35 2.58 14.53 7.91
N ASN A 36 3.78 14.54 7.33
CA ASN A 36 4.02 14.09 5.95
C ASN A 36 3.82 12.56 5.76
N VAL A 37 3.85 11.77 6.83
CA VAL A 37 3.70 10.31 6.76
C VAL A 37 2.23 9.90 6.74
N PHE A 38 1.34 10.69 7.34
CA PHE A 38 -0.06 10.34 7.57
C PHE A 38 -1.05 11.10 6.67
N GLN A 39 -0.58 11.79 5.63
CA GLN A 39 -1.43 12.65 4.78
C GLN A 39 -2.08 11.93 3.58
N ALA A 40 -1.35 11.03 2.92
CA ALA A 40 -1.78 10.51 1.62
C ALA A 40 -1.15 9.13 1.33
N ILE A 41 -1.52 8.56 0.18
CA ILE A 41 -0.85 7.38 -0.35
C ILE A 41 0.59 7.78 -0.70
N GLY A 42 1.56 7.14 -0.04
CA GLY A 42 2.97 7.38 -0.29
C GLY A 42 3.42 6.89 -1.66
N LYS A 43 4.40 7.57 -2.25
CA LYS A 43 5.06 7.18 -3.51
C LYS A 43 6.55 6.97 -3.26
N ILE A 44 7.04 5.77 -3.58
CA ILE A 44 8.48 5.48 -3.53
C ILE A 44 9.11 6.02 -4.82
N ASN A 45 10.10 6.89 -4.70
CA ASN A 45 10.80 7.53 -5.83
C ASN A 45 11.80 6.61 -6.55
N HIS A 46 11.58 5.30 -6.50
CA HIS A 46 12.43 4.30 -7.15
C HIS A 46 11.56 3.35 -7.98
N PRO A 47 11.87 3.15 -9.28
CA PRO A 47 11.13 2.22 -10.10
C PRO A 47 11.34 0.78 -9.60
N TYR A 48 10.25 0.02 -9.53
CA TYR A 48 10.32 -1.41 -9.23
C TYR A 48 10.37 -2.22 -10.53
N LYS A 49 11.34 -3.12 -10.65
CA LYS A 49 11.44 -4.05 -11.78
C LYS A 49 10.81 -5.38 -11.40
N ILE A 50 9.74 -5.77 -12.09
CA ILE A 50 9.15 -7.09 -11.97
C ILE A 50 10.06 -8.09 -12.71
N VAL A 51 10.62 -9.06 -11.98
CA VAL A 51 11.42 -10.14 -12.55
C VAL A 51 10.50 -11.30 -12.90
N ILE A 52 10.50 -11.68 -14.18
CA ILE A 52 9.70 -12.79 -14.69
C ILE A 52 10.58 -14.05 -14.70
N LYS A 53 9.97 -15.22 -14.47
CA LYS A 53 10.66 -16.52 -14.54
C LYS A 53 11.09 -16.84 -15.98
N ASP A 54 12.18 -17.57 -16.13
CA ASP A 54 12.62 -18.07 -17.44
C ASP A 54 11.53 -18.93 -18.08
N GLY A 55 11.25 -18.68 -19.36
CA GLY A 55 10.22 -19.38 -20.13
C GLY A 55 8.77 -18.97 -19.81
N ALA A 56 8.54 -17.87 -19.09
CA ALA A 56 7.17 -17.39 -18.87
C ALA A 56 6.52 -16.90 -20.17
N GLU A 57 5.31 -17.38 -20.43
CA GLU A 57 4.50 -16.98 -21.58
C GLU A 57 3.52 -15.87 -21.21
N PRO A 58 3.26 -14.90 -22.09
CA PRO A 58 2.30 -13.84 -21.83
C PRO A 58 0.86 -14.33 -21.65
N TYR A 59 0.15 -13.72 -20.71
CA TYR A 59 -1.26 -13.94 -20.47
C TYR A 59 -2.06 -12.68 -20.80
N ALA A 60 -2.89 -12.74 -21.84
CA ALA A 60 -3.76 -11.65 -22.26
C ALA A 60 -5.20 -12.10 -22.46
N VAL A 61 -6.14 -11.37 -21.86
CA VAL A 61 -7.57 -11.51 -22.10
C VAL A 61 -8.04 -10.41 -23.05
N ALA A 62 -8.56 -10.80 -24.21
CA ALA A 62 -8.98 -9.85 -25.26
C ALA A 62 -10.25 -9.05 -24.93
N ALA A 63 -11.08 -9.55 -24.00
CA ALA A 63 -12.35 -8.93 -23.63
C ALA A 63 -12.43 -8.64 -22.12
N PRO A 64 -12.88 -7.44 -21.72
CA PRO A 64 -13.05 -7.12 -20.30
C PRO A 64 -14.18 -7.97 -19.69
N ARG A 65 -14.07 -8.29 -18.39
CA ARG A 65 -15.18 -8.92 -17.66
C ARG A 65 -16.38 -7.99 -17.61
N ARG A 66 -17.57 -8.56 -17.74
CA ARG A 66 -18.82 -7.83 -17.53
C ARG A 66 -18.94 -7.40 -16.06
N ILE A 67 -19.20 -6.11 -15.86
CA ILE A 67 -19.45 -5.51 -14.55
C ILE A 67 -20.96 -5.32 -14.42
N SER A 68 -21.50 -5.65 -13.24
CA SER A 68 -22.91 -5.41 -12.94
C SER A 68 -23.24 -3.92 -13.09
N LEU A 69 -24.38 -3.58 -13.69
CA LEU A 69 -24.78 -2.19 -13.95
C LEU A 69 -24.76 -1.34 -12.66
N ASN A 70 -25.17 -1.92 -11.53
CA ASN A 70 -25.22 -1.23 -10.24
C ASN A 70 -23.82 -0.86 -9.70
N LEU A 71 -22.75 -1.51 -10.17
CA LEU A 71 -21.37 -1.27 -9.75
C LEU A 71 -20.58 -0.43 -10.77
N LEU A 72 -21.12 -0.21 -11.97
CA LEU A 72 -20.39 0.40 -13.06
C LEU A 72 -19.88 1.80 -12.71
N ASP A 73 -20.72 2.62 -12.09
CA ASP A 73 -20.35 4.00 -11.71
C ASP A 73 -19.31 4.01 -10.58
N GLN A 74 -19.43 3.10 -9.62
CA GLN A 74 -18.46 2.96 -8.53
C GLN A 74 -17.09 2.51 -9.04
N VAL A 75 -17.06 1.58 -10.00
CA VAL A 75 -15.81 1.13 -10.63
C VAL A 75 -15.16 2.28 -11.41
N LYS A 76 -15.93 3.04 -12.19
CA LYS A 76 -15.41 4.21 -12.91
C LYS A 76 -14.82 5.24 -11.96
N GLN A 77 -15.51 5.55 -10.86
CA GLN A 77 -15.02 6.49 -9.85
C GLN A 77 -13.70 6.03 -9.23
N GLU A 78 -13.59 4.75 -8.87
CA GLU A 78 -12.36 4.20 -8.29
C GLU A 78 -11.20 4.19 -9.29
N LEU A 79 -11.43 3.82 -10.55
CA LEU A 79 -10.41 3.88 -11.59
C LEU A 79 -9.94 5.33 -11.86
N ASN A 80 -10.86 6.28 -11.95
CA ASN A 80 -10.52 7.70 -12.12
C ASN A 80 -9.71 8.21 -10.94
N PHE A 81 -10.10 7.86 -9.70
CA PHE A 81 -9.33 8.19 -8.51
C PHE A 81 -7.90 7.64 -8.59
N MET A 82 -7.71 6.38 -9.00
CA MET A 82 -6.36 5.82 -9.15
C MET A 82 -5.52 6.50 -10.25
N ILE A 83 -6.15 6.97 -11.32
CA ILE A 83 -5.49 7.76 -12.38
C ILE A 83 -5.08 9.13 -11.84
N ASP A 84 -6.00 9.83 -11.16
CA ASP A 84 -5.77 11.17 -10.60
C ASP A 84 -4.67 11.15 -9.52
N GLN A 85 -4.54 10.04 -8.80
CA GLN A 85 -3.49 9.82 -7.80
C GLN A 85 -2.17 9.27 -8.40
N ASP A 86 -2.03 9.17 -9.73
CA ASP A 86 -0.85 8.64 -10.43
C ASP A 86 -0.47 7.19 -9.98
N ILE A 87 -1.47 6.40 -9.56
CA ILE A 87 -1.30 4.98 -9.16
C ILE A 87 -1.28 4.09 -10.41
N ILE A 88 -2.18 4.36 -11.37
CA ILE A 88 -2.26 3.64 -12.65
C ILE A 88 -2.25 4.63 -13.82
N LYS A 89 -1.91 4.14 -15.00
CA LYS A 89 -1.91 4.93 -16.25
C LYS A 89 -2.67 4.20 -17.36
N PRO A 90 -3.41 4.93 -18.21
CA PRO A 90 -4.06 4.33 -19.36
C PRO A 90 -3.01 3.84 -20.36
N VAL A 91 -3.26 2.65 -20.92
CA VAL A 91 -2.46 2.06 -22.00
C VAL A 91 -3.35 1.99 -23.24
N THR A 92 -2.92 2.62 -24.34
CA THR A 92 -3.70 2.74 -25.59
C THR A 92 -3.23 1.82 -26.71
N TYR A 93 -2.18 1.04 -26.46
CA TYR A 93 -1.62 0.07 -27.40
C TYR A 93 -1.83 -1.37 -26.91
N PRO A 94 -1.82 -2.38 -27.79
CA PRO A 94 -1.90 -3.77 -27.38
C PRO A 94 -0.73 -4.18 -26.48
N SER A 95 -1.00 -4.85 -25.36
CA SER A 95 0.02 -5.41 -24.47
C SER A 95 -0.03 -6.94 -24.47
N ASP A 96 1.15 -7.56 -24.40
CA ASP A 96 1.25 -9.03 -24.30
C ASP A 96 0.64 -9.56 -22.99
N TRP A 97 0.57 -8.70 -21.97
CA TRP A 97 0.01 -9.01 -20.66
C TRP A 97 -1.24 -8.17 -20.42
N CYS A 98 -2.39 -8.83 -20.24
CA CYS A 98 -3.66 -8.18 -19.92
C CYS A 98 -4.49 -9.08 -19.01
N ALA A 99 -4.51 -8.75 -17.71
CA ALA A 99 -5.28 -9.48 -16.71
C ALA A 99 -6.69 -8.88 -16.54
N PRO A 100 -7.74 -9.70 -16.36
CA PRO A 100 -9.08 -9.20 -16.15
C PRO A 100 -9.24 -8.63 -14.73
N ILE A 101 -9.93 -7.49 -14.63
CA ILE A 101 -10.34 -6.89 -13.36
C ILE A 101 -11.34 -7.78 -12.57
N VAL A 102 -11.30 -7.69 -11.24
CA VAL A 102 -12.28 -8.32 -10.34
C VAL A 102 -12.83 -7.25 -9.40
N VAL A 103 -14.16 -7.11 -9.34
CA VAL A 103 -14.82 -6.07 -8.55
C VAL A 103 -15.43 -6.69 -7.30
N VAL A 104 -15.06 -6.18 -6.12
CA VAL A 104 -15.57 -6.65 -4.83
C VAL A 104 -16.24 -5.49 -4.08
N PRO A 105 -17.56 -5.56 -3.80
CA PRO A 105 -18.24 -4.54 -3.00
C PRO A 105 -17.70 -4.44 -1.57
N ARG A 106 -17.56 -3.23 -1.06
CA ARG A 106 -17.26 -2.94 0.35
C ARG A 106 -18.53 -2.59 1.12
N LYS A 107 -18.49 -2.74 2.45
CA LYS A 107 -19.60 -2.38 3.36
C LYS A 107 -19.98 -0.90 3.30
N ASN A 108 -19.05 -0.02 2.91
CA ASN A 108 -19.26 1.42 2.80
C ASN A 108 -19.82 1.88 1.44
N GLY A 109 -20.29 0.95 0.60
CA GLY A 109 -20.86 1.26 -0.70
C GLY A 109 -19.84 1.60 -1.79
N LYS A 110 -18.53 1.49 -1.53
CA LYS A 110 -17.48 1.57 -2.55
C LYS A 110 -17.15 0.18 -3.10
N VAL A 111 -16.31 0.14 -4.13
CA VAL A 111 -15.73 -1.11 -4.66
C VAL A 111 -14.26 -1.23 -4.31
N ARG A 112 -13.76 -2.47 -4.25
CA ARG A 112 -12.34 -2.79 -4.37
C ARG A 112 -12.13 -3.40 -5.75
N ILE A 113 -11.12 -2.90 -6.43
CA ILE A 113 -10.60 -3.36 -7.71
C ILE A 113 -9.31 -4.13 -7.47
#